data_AF-C8WVT4-F1
#
_entry.id   AF-C8WVT4-F1
#
_cell.length_a   1.000
_cell.length_b   1.000
_cell.length_c   1.000
_cell.angle_alpha   90.00
_cell.angle_beta   90.00
_cell.angle_gamma   90.00
#
_symmetry.space_group_name_H-M   'P 1'
#
loop_
_entity.id
_entity.type
_entity.pdbx_description
1 polymer ?
#
loop_
_entity_poly.entity_id
_entity_poly.type
_entity_poly.pdbx_seq_one_letter_code
_entity_poly.pdbx_strand_id
1 'polypeptide(L)'
;MVEIFVRFLQRLASGEAWRDAHMRFWLDMRAFGVEVETPEGKVEQGIVAGSPHWKAALRVREVPCTDGLYRVYFRGEATPEEEQAVEFALAADTLLHDHERLKMEATHDPLTGCLNRKGLQEWFERRLRRYDNLEFVLVLMDFDHFKRLNDTQGHAKGDEALCAISQALEATKRATDVLARLGGDEFVLIFEACACHEGMVERLQQIKSRLPLQPYGLDVTFGVSCFPKHGKTLEQLLAQADLRLYQGKRRGVGQIVWGEEECHGSTAD
;
A
#
# COMPACT_ATOMS: atom_id res chain seq x y z
N MET A 1 25.67 -8.50 -25.14
CA MET A 1 24.43 -7.71 -25.00
C MET A 1 23.37 -8.45 -24.18
N VAL A 2 22.85 -9.61 -24.62
CA VAL A 2 21.80 -10.36 -23.89
C VAL A 2 22.14 -10.62 -22.41
N GLU A 3 23.39 -10.99 -22.12
CA GLU A 3 23.85 -11.21 -20.75
C GLU A 3 23.73 -9.96 -19.86
N ILE A 4 23.90 -8.77 -20.43
CA ILE A 4 23.79 -7.49 -19.70
C ILE A 4 22.33 -7.21 -19.34
N PHE A 5 21.40 -7.42 -20.29
CA PHE A 5 19.95 -7.30 -20.02
C PHE A 5 19.49 -8.30 -18.96
N VAL A 6 19.98 -9.55 -19.02
CA VAL A 6 19.67 -10.58 -18.03
C VAL A 6 20.17 -10.17 -16.64
N ARG A 7 21.42 -9.69 -16.52
CA ARG A 7 21.96 -9.20 -15.24
C ARG A 7 21.14 -8.05 -14.68
N PHE A 8 20.69 -7.12 -15.53
CA PHE A 8 19.83 -6.02 -15.10
C PHE A 8 18.51 -6.50 -14.51
N LEU A 9 17.81 -7.39 -15.22
CA LEU A 9 16.55 -7.97 -14.72
C LEU A 9 16.76 -8.78 -13.44
N GLN A 10 17.89 -9.49 -13.30
CA GLN A 10 18.23 -10.21 -12.08
C GLN A 10 18.46 -9.29 -10.88
N ARG A 11 19.09 -8.12 -11.08
CA ARG A 11 19.25 -7.10 -10.03
C ARG A 11 17.89 -6.64 -9.51
N LEU A 12 16.98 -6.27 -10.41
CA LEU A 12 15.62 -5.88 -10.06
C LEU A 12 14.87 -7.00 -9.33
N ALA A 13 14.95 -8.23 -9.82
CA ALA A 13 14.32 -9.39 -9.19
C ALA A 13 14.87 -9.70 -7.78
N SER A 14 16.13 -9.31 -7.50
CA SER A 14 16.75 -9.43 -6.17
C SER A 14 16.34 -8.31 -5.19
N GLY A 15 15.52 -7.35 -5.63
CA GLY A 15 15.06 -6.23 -4.82
C GLY A 15 16.00 -5.01 -4.84
N GLU A 16 16.94 -4.95 -5.77
CA GLU A 16 17.75 -3.75 -5.99
C GLU A 16 16.86 -2.61 -6.50
N ALA A 17 17.09 -1.39 -6.00
CA ALA A 17 16.33 -0.22 -6.44
C ALA A 17 16.54 0.02 -7.93
N TRP A 18 15.48 0.47 -8.63
CA TRP A 18 15.51 0.77 -10.07
C TRP A 18 16.72 1.64 -10.44
N ARG A 19 16.91 2.74 -9.71
CA ARG A 19 18.03 3.68 -9.86
C ARG A 19 19.40 2.99 -9.86
N ASP A 20 19.65 2.14 -8.87
CA ASP A 20 20.94 1.44 -8.72
C ASP A 20 21.15 0.42 -9.84
N ALA A 21 20.11 -0.37 -10.14
CA ALA A 21 20.15 -1.36 -11.21
C ALA A 21 20.39 -0.68 -12.57
N HIS A 22 19.73 0.46 -12.82
CA HIS A 22 19.82 1.24 -14.05
C HIS A 22 21.21 1.86 -14.23
N MET A 23 21.79 2.42 -13.16
CA MET A 23 23.18 2.90 -13.18
C MET A 23 24.17 1.78 -13.50
N ARG A 24 24.04 0.61 -12.85
CA ARG A 24 24.93 -0.53 -13.09
C ARG A 24 24.75 -1.16 -14.46
N PHE A 25 23.54 -1.12 -15.01
CA PHE A 25 23.29 -1.54 -16.38
C PHE A 25 24.14 -0.74 -17.39
N TRP A 26 24.22 0.58 -17.22
CA TRP A 26 25.08 1.41 -18.07
C TRP A 26 26.57 1.16 -17.88
N LEU A 27 27.02 0.76 -16.67
CA LEU A 27 28.40 0.32 -16.45
C LEU A 27 28.74 -0.97 -17.19
N ASP A 28 27.82 -1.94 -17.18
CA ASP A 28 27.99 -3.18 -17.92
C ASP A 28 28.04 -2.92 -19.45
N MET A 29 27.32 -1.89 -19.92
CA MET A 29 27.40 -1.35 -21.29
C MET A 29 28.65 -0.50 -21.56
N ARG A 30 29.55 -0.35 -20.57
CA ARG A 30 30.80 0.44 -20.65
C ARG A 30 30.57 1.93 -20.94
N ALA A 31 29.46 2.49 -20.46
CA ALA A 31 29.25 3.93 -20.49
C ALA A 31 30.35 4.69 -19.72
N PHE A 32 30.70 5.88 -20.19
CA PHE A 32 31.79 6.69 -19.62
C PHE A 32 31.36 7.55 -18.43
N GLY A 33 30.05 7.79 -18.35
CA GLY A 33 29.40 8.56 -17.29
C GLY A 33 27.89 8.37 -17.36
N VAL A 34 27.24 8.57 -16.22
CA VAL A 34 25.78 8.69 -16.11
C VAL A 34 25.51 9.87 -15.17
N GLU A 35 24.82 10.89 -15.65
CA GLU A 35 24.31 11.98 -14.80
C GLU A 35 22.80 11.83 -14.66
N VAL A 36 22.25 12.02 -13.48
CA VAL A 36 20.80 11.93 -13.23
C VAL A 36 20.31 13.27 -12.73
N GLU A 37 19.35 13.85 -13.42
CA GLU A 37 18.62 15.03 -12.97
C GLU A 37 17.27 14.57 -12.40
N THR A 38 17.09 14.73 -11.09
CA THR A 38 15.84 14.35 -10.44
C THR A 38 14.73 15.37 -10.75
N PRO A 39 13.44 15.02 -10.56
CA PRO A 39 12.32 15.96 -10.71
C PRO A 39 12.45 17.23 -9.84
N GLU A 40 13.25 17.17 -8.77
CA GLU A 40 13.53 18.28 -7.85
C GLU A 40 14.66 19.20 -8.35
N GLY A 41 15.21 18.95 -9.54
CA GLY A 41 16.34 19.69 -10.11
C GLY A 41 17.68 19.35 -9.48
N LYS A 42 17.77 18.29 -8.66
CA LYS A 42 19.06 17.84 -8.12
C LYS A 42 19.77 17.03 -9.18
N VAL A 43 20.99 17.46 -9.51
CA VAL A 43 21.88 16.71 -10.41
C VAL A 43 22.78 15.82 -9.56
N GLU A 44 22.67 14.52 -9.75
CA GLU A 44 23.57 13.54 -9.17
C GLU A 44 24.48 12.98 -10.27
N GLN A 45 25.79 13.12 -10.08
CA GLN A 45 26.78 12.57 -10.99
C GLN A 45 27.17 11.16 -10.55
N GLY A 46 26.97 10.19 -11.44
CA GLY A 46 27.46 8.82 -11.31
C GLY A 46 28.89 8.65 -11.85
N ILE A 47 29.35 7.39 -11.95
CA ILE A 47 30.76 7.03 -12.12
C ILE A 47 31.39 7.62 -13.38
N VAL A 48 32.52 8.29 -13.19
CA VAL A 48 33.42 8.84 -14.22
C VAL A 48 34.69 8.00 -14.27
N ALA A 49 34.95 7.33 -15.39
CA ALA A 49 36.25 6.67 -15.61
C ALA A 49 37.23 7.60 -16.37
N GLY A 50 38.10 8.28 -15.62
CA GLY A 50 39.38 8.85 -16.10
C GLY A 50 39.37 10.22 -16.80
N SER A 51 39.62 11.29 -16.03
CA SER A 51 40.20 12.63 -16.38
C SER A 51 39.44 13.57 -17.35
N PRO A 52 39.41 14.91 -17.14
CA PRO A 52 38.30 15.81 -17.53
C PRO A 52 38.19 16.27 -19.00
N HIS A 53 39.09 15.87 -19.90
CA HIS A 53 39.19 16.47 -21.25
C HIS A 53 38.42 15.76 -22.37
N TRP A 54 37.63 14.74 -22.04
CA TRP A 54 36.91 13.90 -23.01
C TRP A 54 35.58 14.50 -23.51
N LYS A 55 34.95 15.47 -22.79
CA LYS A 55 33.58 15.97 -23.06
C LYS A 55 33.30 16.38 -24.52
N ALA A 56 34.32 16.84 -25.26
CA ALA A 56 34.19 17.24 -26.66
C ALA A 56 34.02 16.06 -27.64
N ALA A 57 34.38 14.83 -27.26
CA ALA A 57 34.41 13.65 -28.13
C ALA A 57 33.26 12.65 -27.87
N LEU A 58 32.25 13.03 -27.08
CA LEU A 58 31.22 12.10 -26.63
C LEU A 58 29.85 12.55 -27.05
N ARG A 59 28.99 11.56 -27.20
CA ARG A 59 27.57 11.77 -27.36
C ARG A 59 26.87 11.49 -26.05
N VAL A 60 25.93 12.38 -25.75
CA VAL A 60 25.01 12.26 -24.64
C VAL A 60 23.72 11.66 -25.19
N ARG A 61 23.17 10.68 -24.49
CA ARG A 61 21.82 10.18 -24.69
C ARG A 61 21.00 10.52 -23.46
N GLU A 62 19.86 11.14 -23.70
CA GLU A 62 18.89 11.45 -22.68
C GLU A 62 17.89 10.31 -22.60
N VAL A 63 17.76 9.72 -21.42
CA VAL A 63 16.90 8.59 -21.12
C VAL A 63 15.93 9.08 -20.03
N PRO A 64 14.76 9.62 -20.43
CA PRO A 64 13.75 10.07 -19.48
C PRO A 64 13.07 8.87 -18.83
N CYS A 65 13.36 8.64 -17.56
CA CYS A 65 12.72 7.64 -16.73
C CYS A 65 11.74 8.31 -15.77
N THR A 66 10.87 7.53 -15.15
CA THR A 66 9.84 8.04 -14.24
C THR A 66 10.44 8.72 -12.99
N ASP A 67 11.62 8.29 -12.54
CA ASP A 67 12.31 8.84 -11.36
C ASP A 67 13.30 9.98 -11.69
N GLY A 68 13.50 10.31 -12.98
CA GLY A 68 14.37 11.40 -13.40
C GLY A 68 14.92 11.26 -14.82
N LEU A 69 15.67 12.27 -15.24
CA LEU A 69 16.34 12.31 -16.54
C LEU A 69 17.77 11.78 -16.42
N TYR A 70 18.04 10.65 -17.06
CA TYR A 70 19.38 10.06 -17.11
C TYR A 70 20.11 10.52 -18.36
N ARG A 71 21.29 11.09 -18.20
CA ARG A 71 22.21 11.45 -19.28
C ARG A 71 23.33 10.44 -19.32
N VAL A 72 23.38 9.63 -20.38
CA VAL A 72 24.35 8.56 -20.58
C VAL A 72 25.37 8.99 -21.63
N TYR A 73 26.65 8.78 -21.36
CA TYR A 73 27.74 9.26 -22.20
C TYR A 73 28.46 8.10 -22.90
N PHE A 74 28.47 8.14 -24.25
CA PHE A 74 29.10 7.13 -25.13
C PHE A 74 30.23 7.74 -25.96
N ARG A 75 31.19 6.91 -26.39
CA ARG A 75 32.32 7.31 -27.25
C ARG A 75 31.91 7.25 -28.72
N GLY A 76 32.00 8.39 -29.40
CA GLY A 76 31.75 8.45 -30.84
C GLY A 76 30.26 8.38 -31.21
N GLU A 77 29.96 7.89 -32.40
CA GLU A 77 28.59 7.65 -32.86
C GLU A 77 27.97 6.47 -32.11
N ALA A 78 26.67 6.58 -31.81
CA ALA A 78 25.96 5.51 -31.12
C ALA A 78 25.98 4.26 -32.00
N THR A 79 26.47 3.17 -31.43
CA THR A 79 26.36 1.85 -32.05
C THR A 79 24.90 1.39 -32.01
N PRO A 80 24.47 0.53 -32.95
CA PRO A 80 23.14 -0.07 -32.88
C PRO A 80 22.88 -0.77 -31.54
N GLU A 81 23.93 -1.31 -30.90
CA GLU A 81 23.82 -1.92 -29.58
C GLU A 81 23.52 -0.93 -28.45
N GLU A 82 24.09 0.28 -28.50
CA GLU A 82 23.83 1.35 -27.54
C GLU A 82 22.43 1.93 -27.72
N GLU A 83 21.95 2.06 -28.96
CA GLU A 83 20.57 2.49 -29.24
C GLU A 83 19.56 1.47 -28.71
N GLN A 84 19.79 0.18 -28.97
CA GLN A 84 18.95 -0.89 -28.44
C GLN A 84 18.96 -0.94 -26.90
N ALA A 85 20.09 -0.61 -26.26
CA ALA A 85 20.18 -0.53 -24.81
C ALA A 85 19.36 0.63 -24.23
N VAL A 86 19.33 1.78 -24.91
CA VAL A 86 18.48 2.93 -24.51
C VAL A 86 17.01 2.56 -24.62
N GLU A 87 16.60 1.96 -25.74
CA GLU A 87 15.23 1.48 -25.94
C GLU A 87 14.82 0.46 -24.88
N PHE A 88 15.72 -0.49 -24.56
CA PHE A 88 15.49 -1.47 -23.51
C PHE A 88 15.28 -0.83 -22.13
N ALA A 89 16.11 0.14 -21.75
CA ALA A 89 15.99 0.82 -20.47
C ALA A 89 14.65 1.57 -20.34
N LEU A 90 14.24 2.29 -21.39
CA LEU A 90 12.94 2.99 -21.42
C LEU A 90 11.75 2.03 -21.37
N ALA A 91 11.83 0.92 -22.11
CA ALA A 91 10.79 -0.10 -22.09
C ALA A 91 10.69 -0.78 -20.71
N ALA A 92 11.82 -1.09 -20.08
CA ALA A 92 11.85 -1.65 -18.74
C ALA A 92 11.29 -0.69 -17.68
N ASP A 93 11.63 0.62 -17.77
CA ASP A 93 11.07 1.66 -16.90
C ASP A 93 9.55 1.67 -17.02
N THR A 94 9.05 1.79 -18.25
CA THR A 94 7.62 1.85 -18.55
C THR A 94 6.89 0.62 -18.01
N LEU A 95 7.41 -0.59 -18.28
CA LEU A 95 6.80 -1.83 -17.85
C LEU A 95 6.72 -1.97 -16.32
N LEU A 96 7.76 -1.54 -15.60
CA LEU A 96 7.75 -1.61 -14.13
C LEU A 96 6.75 -0.63 -13.55
N HIS A 97 6.71 0.61 -14.03
CA HIS A 97 5.78 1.61 -13.53
C HIS A 97 4.33 1.26 -13.87
N ASP A 98 4.06 0.74 -15.07
CA ASP A 98 2.73 0.23 -15.41
C ASP A 98 2.35 -0.96 -14.54
N HIS A 99 3.28 -1.87 -14.26
CA HIS A 99 3.02 -2.99 -13.37
C HIS A 99 2.66 -2.52 -11.95
N GLU A 100 3.41 -1.58 -11.40
CA GLU A 100 3.15 -1.00 -10.08
C GLU A 100 1.82 -0.26 -10.03
N ARG A 101 1.53 0.57 -11.05
CA ARG A 101 0.25 1.28 -11.18
C ARG A 101 -0.92 0.31 -11.25
N LEU A 102 -0.86 -0.69 -12.13
CA LEU A 102 -1.90 -1.72 -12.25
C LEU A 102 -2.08 -2.49 -10.96
N LYS A 103 -0.98 -2.77 -10.24
CA LYS A 103 -1.05 -3.41 -8.93
C LYS A 103 -1.73 -2.52 -7.90
N MET A 104 -1.40 -1.23 -7.85
CA MET A 104 -2.05 -0.26 -6.96
C MET A 104 -3.55 -0.16 -7.26
N GLU A 105 -3.92 0.04 -8.53
CA GLU A 105 -5.31 0.08 -8.99
C GLU A 105 -6.08 -1.21 -8.64
N ALA A 106 -5.42 -2.36 -8.74
CA ALA A 106 -6.03 -3.65 -8.42
C ALA A 106 -6.17 -3.90 -6.91
N THR A 107 -5.31 -3.33 -6.07
CA THR A 107 -5.21 -3.70 -4.64
C THR A 107 -5.58 -2.59 -3.67
N HIS A 108 -5.81 -1.37 -4.13
CA HIS A 108 -6.18 -0.23 -3.30
C HIS A 108 -7.56 0.32 -3.70
N ASP A 109 -8.22 0.98 -2.74
CA ASP A 109 -9.44 1.73 -2.97
C ASP A 109 -9.08 3.09 -3.61
N PRO A 110 -9.64 3.45 -4.77
CA PRO A 110 -9.25 4.66 -5.50
C PRO A 110 -9.65 5.95 -4.79
N LEU A 111 -10.63 5.91 -3.88
CA LEU A 111 -11.06 7.10 -3.14
C LEU A 111 -10.16 7.37 -1.93
N THR A 112 -9.91 6.34 -1.12
CA THR A 112 -9.26 6.49 0.19
C THR A 112 -7.77 6.17 0.17
N GLY A 113 -7.29 5.45 -0.85
CA GLY A 113 -5.91 4.95 -0.93
C GLY A 113 -5.60 3.79 0.01
N CYS A 114 -6.57 3.31 0.81
CA CYS A 114 -6.41 2.12 1.64
C CYS A 114 -6.37 0.85 0.79
N LEU A 115 -5.97 -0.30 1.35
CA LEU A 115 -6.15 -1.57 0.65
C LEU A 115 -7.64 -1.80 0.35
N ASN A 116 -7.95 -2.32 -0.82
CA ASN A 116 -9.28 -2.85 -1.10
C ASN A 116 -9.38 -4.31 -0.62
N ARG A 117 -10.54 -4.94 -0.82
CA ARG A 117 -10.76 -6.35 -0.45
C ARG A 117 -9.71 -7.31 -1.04
N LYS A 118 -9.30 -7.10 -2.29
CA LYS A 118 -8.27 -7.93 -2.95
C LYS A 118 -6.90 -7.68 -2.31
N GLY A 119 -6.53 -6.42 -2.06
CA GLY A 119 -5.28 -6.06 -1.38
C GLY A 119 -5.17 -6.66 0.02
N LEU A 120 -6.29 -6.68 0.78
CA LEU A 120 -6.35 -7.30 2.10
C LEU A 120 -6.16 -8.82 2.03
N GLN A 121 -6.79 -9.49 1.06
CA GLN A 121 -6.64 -10.93 0.83
C GLN A 121 -5.18 -11.29 0.50
N GLU A 122 -4.57 -10.57 -0.44
CA GLU A 122 -3.17 -10.80 -0.80
C GLU A 122 -2.23 -10.54 0.39
N TRP A 123 -2.51 -9.52 1.20
CA TRP A 123 -1.75 -9.29 2.42
C TRP A 123 -1.84 -10.48 3.38
N PHE A 124 -3.05 -11.01 3.62
CA PHE A 124 -3.29 -12.12 4.54
C PHE A 124 -2.54 -13.38 4.07
N GLU A 125 -2.67 -13.74 2.79
CA GLU A 125 -1.99 -14.90 2.21
C GLU A 125 -0.46 -14.79 2.27
N ARG A 126 0.09 -13.60 2.01
CA ARG A 126 1.54 -13.35 2.13
C ARG A 126 2.02 -13.54 3.56
N ARG A 127 1.22 -13.11 4.55
CA ARG A 127 1.56 -13.25 5.98
C ARG A 127 1.57 -14.70 6.42
N LEU A 128 0.55 -15.49 6.02
CA LEU A 128 0.49 -16.93 6.31
C LEU A 128 1.66 -17.71 5.72
N ARG A 129 2.15 -17.34 4.53
CA ARG A 129 3.33 -18.00 3.93
C ARG A 129 4.64 -17.65 4.62
N ARG A 130 4.68 -16.51 5.32
CA ARG A 130 5.93 -15.95 5.89
C ARG A 130 6.13 -16.33 7.36
N TYR A 131 5.05 -16.55 8.10
CA TYR A 131 5.10 -16.74 9.54
C TYR A 131 4.28 -17.95 9.97
N ASP A 132 4.92 -18.86 10.71
CA ASP A 132 4.26 -20.06 11.23
C ASP A 132 3.37 -19.78 12.47
N ASN A 133 3.74 -18.77 13.27
CA ASN A 133 3.05 -18.37 14.51
C ASN A 133 2.49 -16.95 14.40
N LEU A 134 1.73 -16.69 13.35
CA LEU A 134 1.10 -15.39 13.15
C LEU A 134 -0.06 -15.20 14.13
N GLU A 135 -0.05 -14.08 14.85
CA GLU A 135 -1.17 -13.62 15.68
C GLU A 135 -1.48 -12.16 15.38
N PHE A 136 -2.77 -11.86 15.20
CA PHE A 136 -3.24 -10.50 15.00
C PHE A 136 -4.70 -10.34 15.42
N VAL A 137 -5.09 -9.09 15.62
CA VAL A 137 -6.49 -8.70 15.87
C VAL A 137 -7.02 -7.99 14.64
N LEU A 138 -8.16 -8.47 14.14
CA LEU A 138 -8.90 -7.86 13.04
C LEU A 138 -10.08 -7.08 13.61
N VAL A 139 -10.26 -5.85 13.15
CA VAL A 139 -11.33 -4.96 13.58
C VAL A 139 -12.09 -4.52 12.34
N LEU A 140 -13.34 -4.96 12.22
CA LEU A 140 -14.28 -4.48 11.22
C LEU A 140 -15.00 -3.25 11.79
N MET A 141 -15.06 -2.19 11.00
CA MET A 141 -15.66 -0.90 11.32
C MET A 141 -16.75 -0.59 10.30
N ASP A 142 -17.89 -0.14 10.78
CA ASP A 142 -18.99 0.37 9.95
C ASP A 142 -19.43 1.72 10.54
N PHE A 143 -19.49 2.73 9.67
CA PHE A 143 -19.82 4.10 10.08
C PHE A 143 -21.33 4.31 10.12
N ASP A 144 -21.86 4.37 11.34
CA ASP A 144 -23.27 4.50 11.58
C ASP A 144 -23.82 5.81 10.99
N HIS A 145 -25.02 5.73 10.40
CA HIS A 145 -25.72 6.83 9.73
C HIS A 145 -25.07 7.36 8.45
N PHE A 146 -24.08 6.67 7.86
CA PHE A 146 -23.44 7.10 6.61
C PHE A 146 -24.41 7.27 5.43
N LYS A 147 -25.38 6.35 5.28
CA LYS A 147 -26.43 6.49 4.26
C LYS A 147 -27.22 7.80 4.42
N ARG A 148 -27.56 8.18 5.67
CA ARG A 148 -28.28 9.43 5.96
C ARG A 148 -27.44 10.65 5.59
N LEU A 149 -26.13 10.61 5.83
CA LEU A 149 -25.21 11.66 5.39
C LEU A 149 -25.29 11.84 3.87
N ASN A 150 -25.16 10.75 3.11
CA ASN A 150 -25.26 10.79 1.65
C ASN A 150 -26.63 11.30 1.16
N ASP A 151 -27.71 10.81 1.75
CA ASP A 151 -29.06 11.19 1.36
C ASP A 151 -29.36 12.68 1.68
N THR A 152 -28.73 13.24 2.71
CA THR A 152 -28.99 14.63 3.16
C THR A 152 -28.03 15.66 2.55
N GLN A 153 -26.75 15.30 2.38
CA GLN A 153 -25.67 16.22 1.97
C GLN A 153 -25.01 15.83 0.64
N GLY A 154 -25.46 14.74 0.02
CA GLY A 154 -24.94 14.23 -1.24
C GLY A 154 -23.67 13.37 -1.08
N HIS A 155 -23.41 12.55 -2.10
CA HIS A 155 -22.27 11.63 -2.13
C HIS A 155 -20.92 12.32 -1.97
N ALA A 156 -20.75 13.52 -2.53
CA ALA A 156 -19.50 14.27 -2.38
C ALA A 156 -19.14 14.53 -0.89
N LYS A 157 -20.14 14.72 -0.02
CA LYS A 157 -19.91 14.89 1.41
C LYS A 157 -19.58 13.57 2.10
N GLY A 158 -20.18 12.47 1.66
CA GLY A 158 -19.80 11.13 2.12
C GLY A 158 -18.36 10.78 1.73
N ASP A 159 -17.96 11.10 0.50
CA ASP A 159 -16.59 10.89 0.02
C ASP A 159 -15.58 11.71 0.83
N GLU A 160 -15.89 12.97 1.13
CA GLU A 160 -15.08 13.81 2.02
C GLU A 160 -14.93 13.17 3.41
N ALA A 161 -16.03 12.65 3.98
CA ALA A 161 -16.01 11.98 5.28
C ALA A 161 -15.14 10.72 5.26
N LEU A 162 -15.26 9.88 4.24
CA LEU A 162 -14.46 8.66 4.07
C LEU A 162 -12.97 8.96 3.95
N CYS A 163 -12.60 9.99 3.20
CA CYS A 163 -11.21 10.44 3.09
C CYS A 163 -10.67 10.99 4.42
N ALA A 164 -11.47 11.78 5.15
CA ALA A 164 -11.06 12.31 6.45
C ALA A 164 -10.87 11.18 7.49
N ILE A 165 -11.77 10.19 7.48
CA ILE A 165 -11.71 9.00 8.33
C ILE A 165 -10.49 8.15 7.98
N SER A 166 -10.25 7.88 6.69
CA SER A 166 -9.11 7.04 6.26
C SER A 166 -7.78 7.68 6.66
N GLN A 167 -7.63 8.99 6.48
CA GLN A 167 -6.44 9.73 6.90
C GLN A 167 -6.25 9.68 8.42
N ALA A 168 -7.32 9.82 9.20
CA ALA A 168 -7.25 9.71 10.66
C ALA A 168 -6.83 8.30 11.11
N LEU A 169 -7.40 7.25 10.49
CA LEU A 169 -7.02 5.87 10.78
C LEU A 169 -5.56 5.59 10.41
N GLU A 170 -5.11 6.05 9.23
CA GLU A 170 -3.73 5.92 8.76
C GLU A 170 -2.73 6.57 9.73
N ALA A 171 -3.07 7.75 10.26
CA ALA A 171 -2.25 8.47 11.24
C ALA A 171 -2.20 7.78 12.63
N THR A 172 -3.19 6.94 12.96
CA THR A 172 -3.24 6.23 14.25
C THR A 172 -2.56 4.88 14.23
N LYS A 173 -2.38 4.27 13.06
CA LYS A 173 -1.85 2.91 12.93
C LYS A 173 -0.32 2.91 12.91
N ARG A 174 0.29 1.78 13.28
CA ARG A 174 1.74 1.57 13.13
C ARG A 174 2.08 1.17 11.70
N ALA A 175 3.36 1.24 11.34
CA ALA A 175 3.84 0.80 10.03
C ALA A 175 3.53 -0.69 9.73
N THR A 176 3.43 -1.52 10.77
CA THR A 176 3.08 -2.94 10.66
C THR A 176 1.58 -3.19 10.63
N ASP A 177 0.76 -2.23 11.04
CA ASP A 177 -0.69 -2.36 11.05
C ASP A 177 -1.24 -2.16 9.63
N VAL A 178 -2.41 -2.73 9.36
CA VAL A 178 -3.02 -2.69 8.02
C VAL A 178 -4.38 -2.03 8.06
N LEU A 179 -4.61 -1.12 7.12
CA LEU A 179 -5.90 -0.49 6.91
C LEU A 179 -6.45 -0.86 5.52
N ALA A 180 -7.69 -1.30 5.47
CA ALA A 180 -8.40 -1.63 4.25
C ALA A 180 -9.82 -1.06 4.27
N ARG A 181 -10.36 -0.75 3.09
CA ARG A 181 -11.78 -0.44 2.88
C ARG A 181 -12.40 -1.56 2.05
N LEU A 182 -13.42 -2.21 2.59
CA LEU A 182 -14.05 -3.35 1.92
C LEU A 182 -15.10 -2.94 0.88
N GLY A 183 -15.69 -1.75 1.06
CA GLY A 183 -16.70 -1.15 0.22
C GLY A 183 -17.61 -0.24 1.03
N GLY A 184 -18.28 0.71 0.40
CA GLY A 184 -19.19 1.63 1.09
C GLY A 184 -18.50 2.36 2.26
N ASP A 185 -19.03 2.17 3.45
CA ASP A 185 -18.58 2.68 4.74
C ASP A 185 -17.89 1.62 5.62
N GLU A 186 -17.54 0.46 5.07
CA GLU A 186 -16.89 -0.61 5.81
C GLU A 186 -15.37 -0.56 5.71
N PHE A 187 -14.69 -0.49 6.86
CA PHE A 187 -13.24 -0.53 6.97
C PHE A 187 -12.77 -1.70 7.83
N VAL A 188 -11.56 -2.18 7.54
CA VAL A 188 -10.86 -3.18 8.34
C VAL A 188 -9.54 -2.61 8.80
N LEU A 189 -9.29 -2.68 10.10
CA LEU A 189 -7.99 -2.39 10.72
C LEU A 189 -7.43 -3.67 11.35
N ILE A 190 -6.19 -4.00 11.01
CA ILE A 190 -5.48 -5.15 11.58
C ILE A 190 -4.30 -4.68 12.40
N PHE A 191 -4.25 -5.13 13.65
CA PHE A 191 -3.11 -4.96 14.54
C PHE A 191 -2.23 -6.21 14.51
N GLU A 192 -1.07 -6.11 13.86
CA GLU A 192 -0.10 -7.21 13.78
C GLU A 192 0.63 -7.42 15.11
N ALA A 193 1.12 -8.65 15.33
CA ALA A 193 1.87 -9.05 16.52
C ALA A 193 1.13 -8.67 17.82
N CYS A 194 -0.20 -8.71 17.77
CA CYS A 194 -1.07 -8.31 18.85
C CYS A 194 -1.86 -9.52 19.30
N ALA A 195 -1.57 -10.00 20.51
CA ALA A 195 -2.42 -10.96 21.16
C ALA A 195 -3.79 -10.34 21.45
N CYS A 196 -4.83 -11.15 21.32
CA CYS A 196 -6.20 -10.77 21.66
C CYS A 196 -6.30 -10.58 23.18
N HIS A 197 -6.52 -9.35 23.65
CA HIS A 197 -6.63 -9.06 25.09
C HIS A 197 -7.70 -7.99 25.38
N GLU A 198 -8.13 -7.88 26.64
CA GLU A 198 -9.17 -6.95 27.11
C GLU A 198 -8.84 -5.47 26.82
N GLY A 199 -7.56 -5.09 26.87
CA GLY A 199 -7.10 -3.73 26.54
C GLY A 199 -7.35 -3.30 25.08
N MET A 200 -7.90 -4.20 24.24
CA MET A 200 -8.30 -3.86 22.87
C MET A 200 -9.47 -2.88 22.86
N VAL A 201 -10.40 -2.99 23.81
CA VAL A 201 -11.55 -2.08 23.91
C VAL A 201 -11.06 -0.66 24.17
N GLU A 202 -10.14 -0.47 25.12
CA GLU A 202 -9.55 0.84 25.43
C GLU A 202 -8.80 1.43 24.24
N ARG A 203 -8.00 0.62 23.54
CA ARG A 203 -7.30 1.04 22.32
C ARG A 203 -8.28 1.50 21.24
N LEU A 204 -9.37 0.77 21.03
CA LEU A 204 -10.40 1.12 20.06
C LEU A 204 -11.19 2.36 20.46
N GLN A 205 -11.45 2.58 21.76
CA GLN A 205 -12.03 3.83 22.24
C GLN A 205 -11.12 5.04 21.95
N GLN A 206 -9.80 4.87 22.15
CA GLN A 206 -8.83 5.93 21.83
C GLN A 206 -8.82 6.23 20.32
N ILE A 207 -8.86 5.21 19.47
CA ILE A 207 -8.95 5.40 18.01
C ILE A 207 -10.25 6.12 17.66
N LYS A 208 -11.39 5.62 18.16
CA LYS A 208 -12.72 6.23 17.97
C LYS A 208 -12.73 7.72 18.31
N SER A 209 -12.14 8.11 19.44
CA SER A 209 -12.08 9.52 19.88
C SER A 209 -11.26 10.44 18.97
N ARG A 210 -10.38 9.88 18.12
CA ARG A 210 -9.55 10.63 17.18
C ARG A 210 -10.18 10.72 15.79
N LEU A 211 -11.24 9.97 15.53
CA LEU A 211 -11.92 10.00 14.23
C LEU A 211 -12.78 11.25 14.10
N PRO A 212 -12.78 11.91 12.92
CA PRO A 212 -13.53 13.13 12.69
C PRO A 212 -15.03 12.85 12.47
N LEU A 213 -15.71 12.18 13.39
CA LEU A 213 -17.09 11.70 13.18
C LEU A 213 -18.15 12.78 13.40
N GLN A 214 -17.97 13.62 14.42
CA GLN A 214 -18.92 14.67 14.81
C GLN A 214 -19.24 15.67 13.67
N PRO A 215 -18.25 16.18 12.90
CA PRO A 215 -18.53 17.08 11.77
C PRO A 215 -19.45 16.49 10.70
N TYR A 216 -19.52 15.17 10.60
CA TYR A 216 -20.34 14.46 9.63
C TYR A 216 -21.61 13.85 10.24
N GLY A 217 -21.83 14.02 11.56
CA GLY A 217 -22.95 13.42 12.27
C GLY A 217 -22.92 11.89 12.28
N LEU A 218 -21.72 11.31 12.23
CA LEU A 218 -21.51 9.86 12.21
C LEU A 218 -21.19 9.33 13.60
N ASP A 219 -21.40 8.04 13.76
CA ASP A 219 -20.76 7.23 14.82
C ASP A 219 -20.07 6.03 14.13
N VAL A 220 -19.46 5.13 14.89
CA VAL A 220 -18.81 3.93 14.35
C VAL A 220 -19.02 2.75 15.28
N THR A 221 -19.45 1.64 14.70
CA THR A 221 -19.58 0.36 15.39
C THR A 221 -18.43 -0.56 14.98
N PHE A 222 -17.80 -1.19 15.97
CA PHE A 222 -16.65 -2.07 15.80
C PHE A 222 -17.02 -3.52 16.12
N GLY A 223 -16.70 -4.42 15.19
CA GLY A 223 -16.71 -5.87 15.41
C GLY A 223 -15.28 -6.41 15.41
N VAL A 224 -14.87 -7.07 16.49
CA VAL A 224 -13.47 -7.52 16.64
C VAL A 224 -13.35 -9.03 16.49
N SER A 225 -12.41 -9.53 15.69
CA SER A 225 -12.02 -10.94 15.64
C SER A 225 -10.50 -11.08 15.81
N CYS A 226 -10.03 -12.31 16.05
CA CYS A 226 -8.66 -12.56 16.50
C CYS A 226 -8.15 -13.81 15.79
N PHE A 227 -7.04 -13.69 15.08
CA PHE A 227 -6.39 -14.81 14.41
C PHE A 227 -5.33 -15.44 15.32
N PRO A 228 -5.25 -16.78 15.41
CA PRO A 228 -6.08 -17.77 14.73
C PRO A 228 -7.35 -18.19 15.49
N LYS A 229 -7.62 -17.62 16.68
CA LYS A 229 -8.71 -18.05 17.59
C LYS A 229 -10.09 -18.11 16.92
N HIS A 230 -10.43 -17.11 16.11
CA HIS A 230 -11.76 -16.93 15.52
C HIS A 230 -11.83 -17.35 14.04
N GLY A 231 -10.78 -18.00 13.51
CA GLY A 231 -10.74 -18.41 12.11
C GLY A 231 -9.33 -18.61 11.61
N LYS A 232 -9.18 -19.48 10.59
CA LYS A 232 -7.92 -19.74 9.89
C LYS A 232 -7.86 -19.11 8.49
N THR A 233 -8.98 -18.58 8.01
CA THR A 233 -9.06 -17.82 6.74
C THR A 233 -9.55 -16.40 7.00
N LEU A 234 -9.29 -15.48 6.06
CA LEU A 234 -9.74 -14.10 6.17
C LEU A 234 -11.29 -14.03 6.22
N GLU A 235 -11.97 -14.87 5.44
CA GLU A 235 -13.43 -14.93 5.39
C GLU A 235 -14.04 -15.33 6.73
N GLN A 236 -13.43 -16.30 7.43
CA GLN A 236 -13.89 -16.72 8.76
C GLN A 236 -13.73 -15.59 9.78
N LEU A 237 -12.60 -14.89 9.75
CA LEU A 237 -12.35 -13.75 10.65
C LEU A 237 -13.30 -12.59 10.37
N LEU A 238 -13.56 -12.28 9.10
CA LEU A 238 -14.50 -11.25 8.68
C LEU A 238 -15.93 -11.62 9.08
N ALA A 239 -16.36 -12.86 8.86
CA ALA A 239 -17.67 -13.33 9.27
C ALA A 239 -17.89 -13.23 10.79
N GLN A 240 -16.86 -13.56 11.59
CA GLN A 240 -16.94 -13.41 13.04
C GLN A 240 -16.98 -11.93 13.48
N ALA A 241 -16.22 -11.07 12.81
CA ALA A 241 -16.24 -9.63 13.08
C ALA A 241 -17.59 -9.01 12.69
N ASP A 242 -18.16 -9.41 11.56
CA ASP A 242 -19.47 -8.99 11.08
C ASP A 242 -20.60 -9.38 12.05
N LEU A 243 -20.59 -10.62 12.56
CA LEU A 243 -21.54 -11.05 13.59
C LEU A 243 -21.51 -10.14 14.82
N ARG A 244 -20.31 -9.74 15.26
CA ARG A 244 -20.13 -8.84 16.42
C ARG A 244 -20.58 -7.42 16.10
N LEU A 245 -20.32 -6.95 14.88
CA LEU A 245 -20.79 -5.65 14.41
C LEU A 245 -22.32 -5.60 14.39
N TYR A 246 -22.97 -6.65 13.87
CA TYR A 246 -24.41 -6.81 13.88
C TYR A 246 -24.99 -6.81 15.31
N GLN A 247 -24.37 -7.53 16.24
CA GLN A 247 -24.74 -7.51 17.66
C GLN A 247 -24.63 -6.11 18.26
N GLY A 248 -23.56 -5.38 17.93
CA GLY A 248 -23.35 -4.00 18.34
C GLY A 248 -24.51 -3.12 17.89
N LYS A 249 -24.78 -3.10 16.57
CA LYS A 249 -25.88 -2.32 15.98
C LYS A 249 -27.25 -2.62 16.59
N ARG A 250 -27.50 -3.86 17.05
CA ARG A 250 -28.73 -4.22 17.76
C ARG A 250 -28.83 -3.65 19.17
N ARG A 251 -27.71 -3.42 19.86
CA ARG A 251 -27.65 -2.82 21.20
C ARG A 251 -27.66 -1.29 21.15
N GLY A 252 -27.21 -0.74 20.04
CA GLY A 252 -27.12 0.69 19.76
C GLY A 252 -26.03 0.93 18.72
N VAL A 253 -26.06 2.08 18.05
CA VAL A 253 -24.92 2.51 17.23
C VAL A 253 -23.73 2.88 18.13
N GLY A 254 -22.53 3.00 17.55
CA GLY A 254 -21.35 3.43 18.28
C GLY A 254 -20.69 2.40 19.20
N GLN A 255 -21.03 1.12 19.08
CA GLN A 255 -20.60 0.08 20.02
C GLN A 255 -19.23 -0.52 19.66
N ILE A 256 -18.51 -1.04 20.65
CA ILE A 256 -17.34 -1.90 20.44
C ILE A 256 -17.70 -3.28 20.96
N VAL A 257 -17.77 -4.26 20.07
CA VAL A 257 -18.12 -5.64 20.43
C VAL A 257 -16.90 -6.54 20.31
N TRP A 258 -16.48 -7.06 21.46
CA TRP A 258 -15.32 -7.92 21.65
C TRP A 258 -15.69 -9.12 22.54
N GLY A 259 -15.11 -10.29 22.27
CA GLY A 259 -15.32 -11.50 23.08
C GLY A 259 -16.45 -12.41 22.60
N GLU A 260 -16.68 -13.48 23.35
CA GLU A 260 -17.83 -14.39 23.23
C GLU A 260 -18.89 -13.90 24.22
N GLU A 261 -19.82 -13.06 23.78
CA GLU A 261 -21.09 -12.99 24.48
C GLU A 261 -21.97 -14.08 23.90
N GLU A 262 -22.06 -15.19 24.63
CA GLU A 262 -23.18 -16.10 24.49
C GLU A 262 -24.46 -15.25 24.56
N CYS A 263 -25.24 -15.25 23.48
CA CYS A 263 -26.62 -14.85 23.58
C CYS A 263 -27.30 -15.86 24.50
N HIS A 264 -27.28 -15.62 25.82
CA HIS A 264 -28.25 -16.21 26.72
C HIS A 264 -29.62 -15.68 26.28
N GLY A 265 -30.28 -16.47 25.43
CA GLY A 265 -31.69 -16.31 25.14
C GLY A 265 -32.41 -16.37 26.47
N SER A 266 -32.97 -15.23 26.87
CA SER A 266 -34.02 -15.18 27.88
C SER A 266 -35.26 -15.89 27.33
N THR A 267 -35.27 -17.22 27.41
CA THR A 267 -36.52 -17.98 27.53
C THR A 267 -36.83 -18.05 29.02
N ALA A 268 -37.56 -17.04 29.49
CA ALA A 268 -38.33 -17.16 30.71
C ALA A 268 -39.65 -17.84 30.32
N ASP A 269 -39.76 -19.13 30.64
CA ASP A 269 -41.04 -19.80 30.92
C ASP A 269 -41.38 -19.57 32.40
#